data_AF-A0A3R7AVR9-F1
#
_entry.id   AF-A0A3R7AVR9-F1
#
_cell.length_a   1.000
_cell.length_b   1.000
_cell.length_c   1.000
_cell.angle_alpha   90.00
_cell.angle_beta   90.00
_cell.angle_gamma   90.00
#
_symmetry.space_group_name_H-M   'P 1'
#
loop_
_entity.id
_entity.type
_entity.pdbx_description
1 polymer ?
#
loop_
_entity_poly.entity_id
_entity_poly.type
_entity_poly.pdbx_seq_one_letter_code
_entity_poly.pdbx_strand_id
1 'polypeptide(L)'
;MKSQIEIMGLAVIIILVAVGFFFIISFKLNKPQIDHVQTLRDNQFAQQYVTSLVKTNTQCGFTITELMQDCAVFHNINCTVDSCTYLNRTLEVIANKTLLNWSYTYNLSINELHLEFQNPQRNCTATMPRAAQGFELITLYGLGDVMITLDVCK
;
A
#
# COMPACT_ATOMS: atom_id res chain seq x y z
N MET A 1 56.39 -29.62 32.77
CA MET A 1 55.55 -28.40 32.76
C MET A 1 55.39 -27.75 31.38
N LYS A 2 56.37 -27.82 30.45
CA LYS A 2 56.26 -27.25 29.09
C LYS A 2 55.11 -27.82 28.23
N SER A 3 54.82 -29.12 28.33
CA SER A 3 53.75 -29.78 27.55
C SER A 3 52.33 -29.31 27.90
N GLN A 4 52.08 -28.84 29.13
CA GLN A 4 50.76 -28.30 29.50
C GLN A 4 50.48 -26.94 28.84
N ILE A 5 51.53 -26.17 28.54
CA ILE A 5 51.42 -24.83 27.96
C ILE A 5 51.09 -24.92 26.45
N GLU A 6 51.64 -25.92 25.75
CA GLU A 6 51.32 -26.17 24.33
C GLU A 6 49.84 -26.57 24.13
N ILE A 7 49.30 -27.40 25.03
CA ILE A 7 47.90 -27.86 24.92
C ILE A 7 46.92 -26.71 25.20
N MET A 8 47.26 -25.79 26.12
CA MET A 8 46.44 -24.61 26.39
C MET A 8 46.39 -23.64 25.19
N GLY A 9 47.51 -23.45 24.49
CA GLY A 9 47.54 -22.61 23.28
C GLY A 9 46.65 -23.14 22.16
N LEU A 10 46.65 -24.46 21.96
CA LEU A 10 45.82 -25.10 20.95
C LEU A 10 44.32 -25.00 21.28
N ALA A 11 43.94 -25.11 22.56
CA ALA A 11 42.54 -24.97 23.00
C ALA A 11 41.97 -23.57 22.69
N VAL A 12 42.76 -22.51 22.88
CA VAL A 12 42.33 -21.12 22.60
C VAL A 12 42.07 -20.90 21.11
N ILE A 13 42.93 -21.46 20.25
CA ILE A 13 42.78 -21.34 18.78
C ILE A 13 41.48 -22.03 18.33
N ILE A 14 41.16 -23.21 18.87
CA ILE A 14 39.92 -23.93 18.54
C ILE A 14 38.69 -23.12 18.93
N ILE A 15 38.69 -22.48 20.11
CA ILE A 15 37.59 -21.64 20.57
C ILE A 15 37.40 -20.44 19.62
N LEU A 16 38.49 -19.76 19.23
CA LEU A 16 38.43 -18.64 18.29
C LEU A 16 37.88 -19.06 16.92
N VAL A 17 38.28 -20.23 16.42
CA VAL A 17 37.77 -20.77 15.15
C VAL A 17 36.29 -21.09 15.26
N ALA A 18 35.85 -21.73 16.35
CA ALA A 18 34.44 -22.06 16.58
C ALA A 18 33.56 -20.81 16.65
N VAL A 19 34.02 -19.77 17.35
CA VAL A 19 33.33 -18.46 17.42
C VAL A 19 33.29 -17.79 16.04
N GLY A 20 34.39 -17.82 15.29
CA GLY A 20 34.42 -17.31 13.92
C GLY A 20 33.41 -18.00 13.00
N PHE A 21 33.32 -19.33 13.05
CA PHE A 21 32.32 -20.09 12.31
C PHE A 21 30.88 -19.75 12.75
N PHE A 22 30.66 -19.60 14.05
CA PHE A 22 29.35 -19.21 14.59
C PHE A 22 28.90 -17.85 14.03
N PHE A 23 29.79 -16.85 13.99
CA PHE A 23 29.47 -15.56 13.38
C PHE A 23 29.12 -15.69 11.89
N ILE A 24 29.90 -16.44 11.10
CA ILE A 24 29.63 -16.63 9.67
C ILE A 24 28.26 -17.28 9.46
N ILE A 25 27.91 -18.29 10.25
CA ILE A 25 26.61 -18.97 10.17
C ILE A 25 25.48 -18.01 10.57
N SER A 26 25.64 -17.30 11.69
CA SER A 26 24.65 -16.34 12.18
C SER A 26 24.38 -15.21 11.17
N PHE A 27 25.43 -14.64 10.56
CA PHE A 27 25.30 -13.62 9.52
C PHE A 27 24.66 -14.13 8.23
N LYS A 28 24.89 -15.39 7.84
CA LYS A 28 24.24 -15.99 6.66
C LYS A 28 22.77 -16.32 6.89
N LEU A 29 22.40 -16.69 8.12
CA LEU A 29 21.02 -17.03 8.49
C LEU A 29 20.14 -15.80 8.73
N ASN A 30 20.72 -14.71 9.23
CA ASN A 30 20.01 -13.44 9.47
C ASN A 30 19.87 -12.58 8.21
N LYS A 31 19.59 -13.17 7.04
CA LYS A 31 19.07 -12.37 5.92
C LYS A 31 17.70 -11.85 6.35
N PRO A 32 17.52 -10.54 6.48
CA PRO A 32 16.28 -10.03 7.03
C PRO A 32 15.15 -10.32 6.03
N GLN A 33 14.07 -10.95 6.50
CA GLN A 33 12.85 -11.21 5.71
C GLN A 33 12.05 -9.90 5.48
N ILE A 34 12.73 -8.84 5.03
CA ILE A 34 12.18 -7.48 4.95
C ILE A 34 10.99 -7.44 4.00
N ASP A 35 11.00 -8.22 2.92
CA ASP A 35 9.95 -8.17 1.89
C ASP A 35 8.57 -8.53 2.42
N HIS A 36 8.43 -9.61 3.18
CA HIS A 36 7.10 -10.08 3.60
C HIS A 36 6.42 -9.12 4.58
N VAL A 37 7.16 -8.50 5.50
CA VAL A 37 6.60 -7.54 6.45
C VAL A 37 6.22 -6.23 5.75
N GLN A 38 7.04 -5.79 4.80
CA GLN A 38 6.79 -4.57 4.02
C GLN A 38 5.53 -4.71 3.15
N THR A 39 5.40 -5.81 2.40
CA THR A 39 4.22 -6.08 1.56
C THR A 39 2.94 -6.18 2.39
N LEU A 40 2.98 -6.83 3.56
CA LEU A 40 1.82 -6.91 4.45
C LEU A 40 1.40 -5.51 4.94
N ARG A 41 2.37 -4.67 5.31
CA ARG A 41 2.11 -3.29 5.75
C ARG A 41 1.52 -2.44 4.62
N ASP A 42 2.06 -2.55 3.41
CA ASP A 42 1.58 -1.80 2.25
C ASP A 42 0.16 -2.26 1.85
N ASN A 43 -0.16 -3.56 1.93
CA ASN A 43 -1.52 -4.08 1.71
C ASN A 43 -2.50 -3.58 2.77
N GLN A 44 -2.12 -3.62 4.05
CA GLN A 44 -2.95 -3.08 5.13
C GLN A 44 -3.20 -1.59 4.94
N PHE A 45 -2.17 -0.84 4.54
CA PHE A 45 -2.30 0.57 4.23
C PHE A 45 -3.26 0.81 3.05
N ALA A 46 -3.06 0.12 1.92
CA ALA A 46 -3.90 0.28 0.74
C ALA A 46 -5.38 -0.01 1.06
N GLN A 47 -5.63 -1.09 1.81
CA GLN A 47 -6.98 -1.43 2.26
C GLN A 47 -7.58 -0.36 3.17
N GLN A 48 -6.85 0.05 4.23
CA GLN A 48 -7.33 1.07 5.16
C GLN A 48 -7.56 2.42 4.48
N TYR A 49 -6.73 2.76 3.49
CA TYR A 49 -6.88 3.96 2.70
C TYR A 49 -8.19 3.94 1.93
N VAL A 50 -8.47 2.88 1.17
CA VAL A 50 -9.70 2.77 0.38
C VAL A 50 -10.93 2.77 1.29
N THR A 51 -10.94 1.98 2.37
CA THR A 51 -12.06 1.94 3.33
C THR A 51 -12.28 3.31 4.01
N SER A 52 -11.22 4.07 4.27
CA SER A 52 -11.33 5.43 4.86
C SER A 52 -11.78 6.45 3.82
N LEU A 53 -11.31 6.33 2.59
CA LEU A 53 -11.65 7.21 1.48
C LEU A 53 -13.16 7.21 1.23
N VAL A 54 -13.77 6.03 1.10
CA VAL A 54 -15.21 5.90 0.83
C VAL A 54 -16.08 6.47 1.97
N LYS A 55 -15.58 6.40 3.22
CA LYS A 55 -16.24 6.94 4.42
C LYS A 55 -15.94 8.42 4.68
N THR A 56 -15.10 9.05 3.88
CA THR A 56 -14.69 10.44 4.11
C THR A 56 -15.82 11.40 3.75
N ASN A 57 -16.15 12.28 4.68
CA ASN A 57 -17.08 13.38 4.44
C ASN A 57 -16.42 14.48 3.60
N THR A 58 -17.11 14.91 2.56
CA THR A 58 -16.66 16.02 1.71
C THR A 58 -17.17 17.36 2.23
N GLN A 59 -16.60 18.46 1.70
CA GLN A 59 -17.10 19.80 1.98
C GLN A 59 -18.55 20.02 1.51
N CYS A 60 -19.06 19.17 0.62
CA CYS A 60 -20.45 19.18 0.18
C CYS A 60 -21.43 18.56 1.20
N GLY A 61 -20.93 18.02 2.31
CA GLY A 61 -21.76 17.43 3.36
C GLY A 61 -22.17 15.97 3.12
N PHE A 62 -21.72 15.38 2.01
CA PHE A 62 -21.92 13.97 1.67
C PHE A 62 -20.60 13.19 1.73
N THR A 63 -20.70 11.91 2.05
CA THR A 63 -19.60 10.95 1.96
C THR A 63 -19.22 10.67 0.50
N ILE A 64 -18.00 10.19 0.28
CA ILE A 64 -17.56 9.71 -1.05
C ILE A 64 -18.46 8.57 -1.55
N THR A 65 -18.91 7.67 -0.67
CA THR A 65 -19.88 6.62 -1.01
C THR A 65 -21.19 7.20 -1.55
N GLU A 66 -21.77 8.19 -0.88
CA GLU A 66 -23.03 8.82 -1.33
C GLU A 66 -22.85 9.56 -2.66
N LEU A 67 -21.71 10.24 -2.83
CA LEU A 67 -21.39 10.91 -4.10
C LEU A 67 -21.16 9.91 -5.25
N MET A 68 -20.54 8.76 -4.97
CA MET A 68 -20.41 7.67 -5.95
C MET A 68 -21.77 7.08 -6.32
N GLN A 69 -22.62 6.82 -5.32
CA GLN A 69 -23.97 6.30 -5.56
C GLN A 69 -24.82 7.28 -6.37
N ASP A 70 -24.75 8.57 -6.06
CA ASP A 70 -25.46 9.60 -6.82
C ASP A 70 -24.89 9.72 -8.24
N CYS A 71 -23.56 9.75 -8.40
CA CYS A 71 -22.92 9.81 -9.70
C CYS A 71 -23.24 8.59 -10.60
N ALA A 72 -23.39 7.40 -10.02
CA ALA A 72 -23.68 6.18 -10.79
C ALA A 72 -25.15 6.05 -11.22
N VAL A 73 -26.09 6.67 -10.48
CA VAL A 73 -27.52 6.34 -10.59
C VAL A 73 -28.42 7.56 -10.72
N PHE A 74 -28.32 8.50 -9.77
CA PHE A 74 -29.37 9.47 -9.51
C PHE A 74 -29.09 10.83 -10.12
N HIS A 75 -27.82 11.26 -10.18
CA HIS A 75 -27.37 12.58 -10.61
C HIS A 75 -28.14 13.75 -9.96
N ASN A 76 -28.56 13.59 -8.70
CA ASN A 76 -29.41 14.55 -7.98
C ASN A 76 -28.60 15.47 -7.06
N ILE A 77 -27.45 15.01 -6.58
CA ILE A 77 -26.60 15.81 -5.69
C ILE A 77 -25.81 16.82 -6.52
N ASN A 78 -25.99 18.11 -6.19
CA ASN A 78 -25.25 19.19 -6.81
C ASN A 78 -24.35 19.88 -5.76
N CYS A 79 -23.05 19.72 -5.93
CA CYS A 79 -22.01 20.26 -5.06
C CYS A 79 -21.34 21.47 -5.72
N THR A 80 -22.13 22.45 -6.18
CA THR A 80 -21.73 23.54 -7.10
C THR A 80 -21.53 23.08 -8.55
N VAL A 81 -21.16 21.81 -8.74
CA VAL A 81 -21.11 21.06 -10.00
C VAL A 81 -21.81 19.72 -9.81
N ASP A 82 -22.00 18.96 -10.89
CA ASP A 82 -22.54 17.61 -10.81
C ASP A 82 -21.70 16.69 -9.89
N SER A 83 -22.37 15.73 -9.26
CA SER A 83 -21.75 14.81 -8.30
C SER A 83 -20.56 14.06 -8.86
N CYS A 84 -20.58 13.67 -10.14
CA CYS A 84 -19.47 13.00 -10.80
C CYS A 84 -18.23 13.91 -10.95
N THR A 85 -18.41 15.13 -11.44
CA THR A 85 -17.32 16.11 -11.58
C THR A 85 -16.76 16.49 -10.22
N TYR A 86 -17.61 16.67 -9.21
CA TYR A 86 -17.17 16.97 -7.85
C TYR A 86 -16.41 15.80 -7.23
N LEU A 87 -16.93 14.57 -7.37
CA LEU A 87 -16.28 13.35 -6.92
C LEU A 87 -14.90 13.19 -7.57
N ASN A 88 -14.83 13.35 -8.90
CA ASN A 88 -13.59 13.23 -9.67
C ASN A 88 -12.50 14.18 -9.13
N ARG A 89 -12.83 15.47 -8.98
CA ARG A 89 -11.92 16.47 -8.41
C ARG A 89 -11.54 16.16 -6.96
N THR A 90 -12.50 15.69 -6.16
CA THR A 90 -12.25 15.40 -4.75
C THR A 90 -11.31 14.22 -4.59
N LEU A 91 -11.51 13.15 -5.37
CA LEU A 91 -10.64 11.97 -5.38
C LEU A 91 -9.22 12.33 -5.83
N GLU A 92 -9.11 13.13 -6.90
CA GLU A 92 -7.81 13.63 -7.37
C GLU A 92 -7.07 14.42 -6.28
N VAL A 93 -7.76 15.34 -5.60
CA VAL A 93 -7.17 16.14 -4.52
C VAL A 93 -6.76 15.28 -3.34
N ILE A 94 -7.60 14.32 -2.91
CA ILE A 94 -7.29 13.45 -1.77
C ILE A 94 -6.10 12.56 -2.11
N ALA A 95 -6.10 11.91 -3.28
CA ALA A 95 -5.02 11.06 -3.74
C ALA A 95 -3.70 11.85 -3.85
N ASN A 96 -3.75 13.04 -4.47
CA ASN A 96 -2.57 13.88 -4.61
C ASN A 96 -2.02 14.39 -3.26
N LYS A 97 -2.89 14.78 -2.33
CA LYS A 97 -2.44 15.27 -1.01
C LYS A 97 -1.92 14.17 -0.08
N THR A 98 -2.34 12.93 -0.28
CA THR A 98 -1.96 11.81 0.59
C THR A 98 -0.88 10.96 -0.04
N LEU A 99 -1.18 10.30 -1.15
CA LEU A 99 -0.31 9.30 -1.77
C LEU A 99 0.94 9.92 -2.40
N LEU A 100 0.85 11.10 -3.02
CA LEU A 100 2.06 11.79 -3.54
C LEU A 100 2.94 12.32 -2.41
N ASN A 101 2.33 12.87 -1.36
CA ASN A 101 3.09 13.36 -0.21
C ASN A 101 3.89 12.23 0.46
N TRP A 102 3.38 11.00 0.40
CA TRP A 102 4.05 9.81 0.93
C TRP A 102 4.92 9.09 -0.10
N SER A 103 5.12 9.70 -1.28
CA SER A 103 5.97 9.18 -2.36
C SER A 103 5.55 7.81 -2.89
N TYR A 104 4.26 7.45 -2.83
CA TYR A 104 3.74 6.23 -3.42
C TYR A 104 3.50 6.40 -4.93
N THR A 105 3.90 5.39 -5.71
CA THR A 105 3.41 5.21 -7.09
C THR A 105 2.10 4.44 -7.00
N TYR A 106 1.00 5.00 -7.50
CA TYR A 106 -0.32 4.41 -7.34
C TYR A 106 -1.17 4.49 -8.60
N ASN A 107 -2.15 3.58 -8.67
CA ASN A 107 -3.29 3.66 -9.56
C ASN A 107 -4.58 3.47 -8.74
N LEU A 108 -5.45 4.47 -8.74
CA LEU A 108 -6.75 4.41 -8.09
C LEU A 108 -7.82 4.35 -9.18
N SER A 109 -8.56 3.24 -9.25
CA SER A 109 -9.58 3.02 -10.28
C SER A 109 -10.95 2.72 -9.68
N ILE A 110 -11.99 3.13 -10.40
CA ILE A 110 -13.39 2.83 -10.12
C ILE A 110 -13.98 2.27 -11.42
N ASN A 111 -14.17 0.96 -11.47
CA ASN A 111 -14.41 0.24 -12.72
C ASN A 111 -15.70 0.69 -13.43
N GLU A 112 -16.79 0.81 -12.68
CA GLU A 112 -18.12 1.09 -13.19
C GLU A 112 -18.30 2.57 -13.61
N LEU A 113 -17.48 3.47 -13.07
CA LEU A 113 -17.51 4.91 -13.39
C LEU A 113 -16.43 5.31 -14.42
N HIS A 114 -15.59 4.37 -14.87
CA HIS A 114 -14.44 4.63 -15.75
C HIS A 114 -13.53 5.77 -15.24
N LEU A 115 -13.41 5.90 -13.92
CA LEU A 115 -12.53 6.88 -13.28
C LEU A 115 -11.21 6.20 -12.95
N GLU A 116 -10.11 6.79 -13.40
CA GLU A 116 -8.76 6.31 -13.13
C GLU A 116 -7.85 7.49 -12.77
N PHE A 117 -7.15 7.36 -11.65
CA PHE A 117 -6.24 8.37 -11.13
C PHE A 117 -4.87 7.75 -10.93
N GLN A 118 -3.89 8.30 -11.62
CA GLN A 118 -2.50 7.85 -11.54
C GLN A 118 -1.62 8.96 -10.99
N ASN A 119 -0.49 8.57 -10.40
CA ASN A 119 0.53 9.52 -10.00
C ASN A 119 1.10 10.23 -11.26
N PRO A 120 1.00 11.57 -11.37
CA PRO A 120 1.41 12.31 -12.58
C PRO A 120 2.92 12.27 -12.85
N GLN A 121 3.73 11.88 -11.86
CA GLN A 121 5.19 11.79 -11.97
C GLN A 121 5.67 10.35 -12.21
N ARG A 122 4.88 9.34 -11.86
CA ARG A 122 5.24 7.92 -11.98
C ARG A 122 4.00 7.09 -12.27
N ASN A 123 3.92 6.52 -13.47
CA ASN A 123 2.82 5.62 -13.81
C ASN A 123 3.12 4.20 -13.33
N CYS A 124 2.11 3.52 -12.79
CA CYS A 124 2.10 2.07 -12.65
C CYS A 124 2.09 1.44 -14.04
N THR A 125 3.27 1.19 -14.63
CA THR A 125 3.35 0.48 -15.91
C THR A 125 3.06 -1.00 -15.70
N ALA A 126 2.59 -1.70 -16.74
CA ALA A 126 2.39 -3.16 -16.71
C ALA A 126 3.66 -3.95 -16.36
N THR A 127 4.82 -3.31 -16.43
CA THR A 127 6.12 -3.87 -16.08
C THR A 127 6.51 -3.68 -14.61
N MET A 128 5.84 -2.81 -13.86
CA MET A 128 6.09 -2.64 -12.43
C MET A 128 5.31 -3.68 -11.63
N PRO A 129 5.98 -4.44 -10.73
CA PRO A 129 5.28 -5.37 -9.86
C PRO A 129 4.35 -4.61 -8.92
N ARG A 130 3.13 -5.13 -8.73
CA ARG A 130 2.21 -4.60 -7.73
C ARG A 130 2.77 -4.94 -6.35
N ALA A 131 3.07 -3.90 -5.58
CA ALA A 131 3.57 -4.05 -4.21
C ALA A 131 2.43 -4.27 -3.23
N ALA A 132 1.29 -3.61 -3.46
CA ALA A 132 0.09 -3.77 -2.65
C ALA A 132 -1.20 -3.44 -3.40
N GLN A 133 -2.30 -3.98 -2.90
CA GLN A 133 -3.64 -3.72 -3.41
C GLN A 133 -4.64 -3.59 -2.26
N GLY A 134 -5.52 -2.60 -2.34
CA GLY A 134 -6.69 -2.45 -1.48
C GLY A 134 -7.94 -2.25 -2.33
N PHE A 135 -9.07 -2.78 -1.89
CA PHE A 135 -10.33 -2.60 -2.60
C PHE A 135 -11.51 -2.51 -1.65
N GLU A 136 -12.58 -1.85 -2.08
CA GLU A 136 -13.85 -1.83 -1.37
C GLU A 136 -14.99 -1.97 -2.37
N LEU A 137 -16.01 -2.73 -1.99
CA LEU A 137 -17.25 -2.88 -2.74
C LEU A 137 -18.31 -1.94 -2.15
N ILE A 138 -18.93 -1.16 -3.03
CA ILE A 138 -19.99 -0.23 -2.69
C ILE A 138 -21.25 -0.69 -3.38
N THR A 139 -22.24 -1.14 -2.61
CA THR A 139 -23.54 -1.51 -3.16
C THR A 139 -24.31 -0.27 -3.59
N LEU A 140 -24.70 -0.24 -4.86
CA LEU A 140 -25.63 0.73 -5.42
C LEU A 140 -27.06 0.24 -5.17
N TYR A 141 -27.96 1.15 -4.79
CA TYR A 141 -29.36 0.84 -4.49
C TYR A 141 -30.08 0.15 -5.67
N GLY A 142 -30.02 -1.19 -5.70
CA GLY A 142 -30.70 -2.04 -6.69
C GLY A 142 -30.00 -2.19 -8.04
N LEU A 143 -28.78 -1.69 -8.22
CA LEU A 143 -28.09 -1.65 -9.53
C LEU A 143 -26.77 -2.45 -9.58
N GLY A 144 -26.38 -3.08 -8.47
CA GLY A 144 -25.16 -3.89 -8.37
C GLY A 144 -24.12 -3.27 -7.44
N ASP A 145 -22.90 -3.78 -7.51
CA ASP A 145 -21.77 -3.30 -6.69
C ASP A 145 -20.77 -2.56 -7.57
N VAL A 146 -20.23 -1.46 -7.04
CA VAL A 146 -19.12 -0.70 -7.63
C VAL A 146 -17.86 -1.04 -6.87
N MET A 147 -16.78 -1.37 -7.59
CA MET A 147 -15.50 -1.67 -6.96
C MET A 147 -14.54 -0.50 -7.13
N ILE A 148 -14.10 0.05 -5.99
CA ILE A 148 -12.96 0.96 -5.94
C ILE A 148 -11.70 0.16 -5.61
N THR A 149 -10.64 0.35 -6.40
CA THR A 149 -9.37 -0.36 -6.24
C THR A 149 -8.22 0.65 -6.17
N LEU A 150 -7.35 0.48 -5.18
CA LEU A 150 -6.06 1.16 -5.09
C LEU A 150 -4.94 0.13 -5.29
N ASP A 151 -4.21 0.25 -6.38
CA ASP A 151 -2.97 -0.47 -6.63
C ASP A 151 -1.77 0.42 -6.26
N VAL A 152 -0.84 -0.12 -5.49
CA VAL A 152 0.43 0.53 -5.15
C VAL A 152 1.57 -0.22 -5.84
N CYS A 153 2.40 0.49 -6.59
CA CYS A 153 3.50 -0.06 -7.38
C CYS A 153 4.86 0.35 -6.79
N LYS A 154 5.86 -0.53 -6.84
CA LYS A 154 7.23 -0.25 -6.41
C LYS A 154 8.25 -0.80 -7.40
#